data_AF-A0A1H8L7X3-F1
#
_entry.id   AF-A0A1H8L7X3-F1
#
_cell.length_a   1.000
_cell.length_b   1.000
_cell.length_c   1.000
_cell.angle_alpha   90.00
_cell.angle_beta   90.00
_cell.angle_gamma   90.00
#
_symmetry.space_group_name_H-M   'P 1'
#
loop_
_entity.id
_entity.type
_entity.pdbx_description
1 polymer ?
#
loop_
_entity_poly.entity_id
_entity_poly.type
_entity_poly.pdbx_seq_one_letter_code
_entity_poly.pdbx_strand_id
1 'polypeptide(L)'
;MSNIKVSYAEIETAASQLGTGRDEITTKLQNMQNQIGQLVSSGFVTDQASGKFNDAYMKYTTSANTLVAQISEIQQFLSGTANAMRDLDLQIASQIN
;
A
#
# COMPACT_ATOMS: atom_id res chain seq x y z
N MET A 1 -15.77 4.38 -24.75
CA MET A 1 -14.73 4.42 -23.70
C MET A 1 -14.84 5.78 -23.05
N SER A 2 -15.38 5.84 -21.83
CA SER A 2 -15.55 7.11 -21.13
C SER A 2 -14.19 7.76 -20.97
N ASN A 3 -13.98 8.94 -21.57
CA ASN A 3 -12.89 9.82 -21.18
C ASN A 3 -13.11 10.12 -19.70
N ILE A 4 -12.46 9.36 -18.82
CA ILE A 4 -12.50 9.62 -17.40
C ILE A 4 -11.80 10.96 -17.23
N LYS A 5 -12.60 12.03 -17.12
CA LYS A 5 -12.13 13.33 -16.68
C LYS A 5 -11.88 13.23 -15.18
N VAL A 6 -10.86 12.47 -14.78
CA VAL A 6 -10.43 12.48 -13.38
C VAL A 6 -9.89 13.88 -13.12
N SER A 7 -10.59 14.63 -12.28
CA SER A 7 -10.12 15.92 -11.79
C SER A 7 -8.92 15.73 -10.86
N TYR A 8 -8.08 16.76 -10.74
CA TYR A 8 -7.00 16.80 -9.75
C TYR A 8 -7.50 16.38 -8.35
N ALA A 9 -8.68 16.87 -7.95
CA ALA A 9 -9.28 16.59 -6.65
C ALA A 9 -9.61 15.10 -6.47
N GLU A 10 -10.07 14.42 -7.53
CA GLU A 10 -10.33 12.99 -7.49
C GLU A 10 -9.04 12.17 -7.40
N ILE A 11 -7.97 12.56 -8.10
CA ILE A 11 -6.67 11.89 -8.02
C ILE A 11 -6.09 12.00 -6.59
N GLU A 12 -6.13 13.20 -6.00
CA GLU A 12 -5.69 13.42 -4.62
C GLU A 12 -6.53 12.63 -3.61
N THR A 13 -7.85 12.63 -3.79
CA THR A 13 -8.75 11.87 -2.92
C THR A 13 -8.43 10.38 -2.99
N ALA A 14 -8.22 9.84 -4.20
CA ALA A 14 -7.83 8.45 -4.40
C ALA A 14 -6.46 8.14 -3.78
N ALA A 15 -5.48 9.02 -3.95
CA ALA A 15 -4.16 8.88 -3.33
C ALA A 15 -4.23 8.87 -1.80
N SER A 16 -5.03 9.78 -1.21
CA SER A 16 -5.25 9.83 0.25
C SER A 16 -5.96 8.59 0.78
N GLN A 17 -6.96 8.08 0.05
CA GLN A 17 -7.66 6.85 0.40
C GLN A 17 -6.74 5.64 0.34
N LEU A 18 -5.89 5.54 -0.68
CA LEU A 18 -4.87 4.48 -0.78
C LEU A 18 -3.85 4.55 0.35
N GLY A 19 -3.41 5.75 0.73
CA GLY A 19 -2.52 5.93 1.88
C GLY A 19 -3.15 5.45 3.18
N THR A 20 -4.41 5.82 3.43
CA THR A 20 -5.16 5.36 4.61
C THR A 20 -5.31 3.83 4.61
N GLY A 21 -5.76 3.25 3.49
CA GLY A 21 -5.92 1.80 3.38
C GLY A 21 -4.60 1.03 3.52
N ARG A 22 -3.49 1.59 3.04
CA ARG A 22 -2.14 1.02 3.25
C ARG A 22 -1.80 0.92 4.73
N ASP A 23 -2.07 1.98 5.49
CA ASP A 23 -1.74 2.06 6.92
C ASP A 23 -2.61 1.09 7.74
N GLU A 24 -3.89 0.97 7.39
CA GLU A 24 -4.80 -0.03 7.95
C GLU A 24 -4.32 -1.47 7.66
N ILE A 25 -3.96 -1.75 6.41
CA ILE A 25 -3.42 -3.06 6.00
C ILE A 25 -2.12 -3.35 6.76
N THR A 26 -1.19 -2.39 6.84
CA THR A 26 0.08 -2.53 7.56
C THR A 26 -0.16 -2.89 9.02
N THR A 27 -1.04 -2.14 9.68
CA THR A 27 -1.42 -2.39 11.08
C THR A 27 -2.02 -3.78 11.26
N LYS A 28 -2.91 -4.20 10.34
CA LYS A 28 -3.54 -5.53 10.41
C LYS A 28 -2.51 -6.64 10.22
N LEU A 29 -1.58 -6.48 9.27
CA LEU A 29 -0.50 -7.42 8.99
C LEU A 29 0.41 -7.60 10.21
N GLN A 30 0.85 -6.50 10.83
CA GLN A 30 1.66 -6.52 12.05
C GLN A 30 0.96 -7.24 13.21
N ASN A 31 -0.34 -7.01 13.40
CA ASN A 31 -1.11 -7.69 14.43
C ASN A 31 -1.18 -9.21 14.19
N MET A 32 -1.45 -9.64 12.96
CA MET A 32 -1.44 -11.06 12.59
C MET A 32 -0.06 -11.68 12.79
N GLN A 33 1.00 -10.96 12.41
CA GLN A 33 2.38 -11.37 12.57
C GLN A 33 2.73 -11.61 14.05
N ASN A 34 2.35 -10.69 14.95
CA ASN A 34 2.55 -10.82 16.39
C ASN A 34 1.79 -12.01 16.98
N GLN A 35 0.52 -12.18 16.59
CA GLN A 35 -0.30 -13.28 17.08
C GLN A 35 0.27 -14.65 16.68
N ILE A 36 0.76 -14.75 15.44
CA ILE A 36 1.46 -15.95 14.96
C ILE A 36 2.77 -16.17 15.74
N GLY A 37 3.58 -15.13 15.93
CA GLY A 37 4.82 -15.22 16.71
C GLY A 37 4.58 -15.71 18.14
N GLN A 38 3.50 -15.27 18.79
CA GLN A 38 3.10 -15.73 20.12
C GLN A 38 2.73 -17.21 20.13
N LEU A 39 1.98 -17.70 19.13
CA LEU A 39 1.61 -19.13 19.03
C LEU A 39 2.85 -20.01 18.87
N VAL A 40 3.81 -19.60 18.02
CA VAL A 40 5.08 -20.31 17.86
C VAL A 40 5.87 -20.32 19.17
N SER A 41 5.99 -19.17 19.82
CA SER A 41 6.71 -19.04 21.10
C SER A 41 6.04 -19.81 22.25
N SER A 42 4.74 -20.05 22.17
CA SER A 42 3.96 -20.78 23.19
C SER A 42 4.05 -22.31 23.03
N GLY A 43 4.84 -22.80 22.08
CA GLY A 43 5.07 -24.24 21.88
C GLY A 43 4.06 -24.94 20.97
N PHE A 44 3.31 -24.20 20.14
CA PHE A 44 2.36 -24.77 19.16
C PHE A 44 3.05 -25.60 18.04
N VAL A 45 4.38 -25.61 18.01
CA VAL A 45 5.18 -26.25 16.98
C VAL A 45 5.64 -27.65 17.42
N THR A 46 5.04 -28.69 16.84
CA THR A 46 5.63 -30.04 16.80
C THR A 46 6.79 -30.08 15.80
N ASP A 47 7.80 -30.94 16.03
CA ASP A 47 9.07 -30.98 15.29
C ASP A 47 8.95 -30.98 13.75
N GLN A 48 7.90 -31.56 13.17
CA GLN A 48 7.67 -31.54 11.72
C GLN A 48 6.82 -30.36 11.21
N ALA A 49 5.94 -29.81 12.04
CA ALA A 49 5.07 -28.70 11.66
C ALA A 49 5.80 -27.34 11.75
N SER A 50 6.81 -27.24 12.62
CA SER A 50 7.60 -26.04 12.90
C SER A 50 8.25 -25.43 11.65
N GLY A 51 8.92 -26.24 10.83
CA GLY A 51 9.61 -25.79 9.63
C GLY A 51 8.66 -25.25 8.57
N LYS A 52 7.62 -26.03 8.22
CA LYS A 52 6.60 -25.59 7.25
C LYS A 52 5.86 -24.34 7.70
N PHE A 53 5.61 -24.23 8.99
CA PHE A 53 4.97 -23.06 9.56
C PHE A 53 5.88 -21.82 9.48
N ASN A 54 7.16 -21.96 9.82
CA ASN A 54 8.14 -20.89 9.69
C ASN A 54 8.28 -20.41 8.23
N ASP A 55 8.33 -21.33 7.27
CA ASP A 55 8.37 -20.99 5.84
C ASP A 55 7.11 -20.25 5.39
N ALA A 56 5.92 -20.73 5.80
CA ALA A 56 4.65 -20.07 5.50
C ALA A 56 4.59 -18.65 6.11
N TYR A 57 5.08 -18.49 7.34
CA TYR A 57 5.16 -17.20 8.03
C TYR A 57 6.13 -16.22 7.35
N MET A 58 7.32 -16.69 6.95
CA MET A 58 8.26 -15.88 6.19
C MET A 58 7.68 -15.45 4.85
N LYS A 59 7.05 -16.38 4.12
CA LYS A 59 6.40 -16.08 2.83
C LYS A 59 5.28 -15.04 2.99
N TYR A 60 4.43 -15.22 4.00
CA TYR A 60 3.39 -14.26 4.35
C TYR A 60 3.96 -12.88 4.61
N THR A 61 4.98 -12.77 5.47
CA THR A 61 5.61 -11.49 5.84
C THR A 61 6.21 -10.80 4.62
N THR A 62 6.89 -11.55 3.76
CA THR A 62 7.45 -11.02 2.51
C THR A 62 6.35 -10.52 1.57
N SER A 63 5.32 -11.33 1.29
CA SER A 63 4.21 -10.92 0.42
C SER A 63 3.44 -9.72 0.96
N ALA A 64 3.27 -9.65 2.28
CA ALA A 64 2.66 -8.53 2.99
C ALA A 64 3.45 -7.23 2.80
N ASN A 65 4.77 -7.28 2.98
CA ASN A 65 5.64 -6.13 2.73
C ASN A 65 5.64 -5.71 1.25
N THR A 66 5.67 -6.68 0.32
CA THR A 66 5.57 -6.40 -1.12
C THR A 66 4.26 -5.68 -1.45
N LEU A 67 3.13 -6.14 -0.90
CA LEU A 67 1.83 -5.50 -1.13
C LEU A 67 1.83 -4.05 -0.64
N VAL A 68 2.33 -3.80 0.58
CA VAL A 68 2.42 -2.44 1.14
C VAL A 68 3.29 -1.52 0.28
N ALA A 69 4.42 -2.04 -0.21
CA ALA A 69 5.29 -1.30 -1.12
C ALA A 69 4.58 -0.95 -2.44
N GLN A 70 3.88 -1.91 -3.04
CA GLN A 70 3.12 -1.69 -4.28
C GLN A 70 2.00 -0.65 -4.11
N ILE A 71 1.27 -0.69 -2.99
CA ILE A 71 0.26 0.34 -2.71
C ILE A 71 0.92 1.72 -2.56
N SER A 72 2.08 1.79 -1.91
CA SER A 72 2.83 3.04 -1.78
C SER A 72 3.32 3.59 -3.12
N GLU A 73 3.77 2.73 -4.04
CA GLU A 73 4.16 3.14 -5.40
C GLU A 73 2.97 3.72 -6.17
N ILE A 74 1.79 3.10 -6.09
CA ILE A 74 0.57 3.60 -6.73
C ILE A 74 0.17 4.96 -6.12
N GLN A 75 0.21 5.08 -4.79
CA GLN A 75 -0.08 6.34 -4.10
C GLN A 75 0.85 7.48 -4.56
N GLN A 76 2.15 7.19 -4.67
CA GLN A 76 3.15 8.16 -5.15
C GLN A 76 2.92 8.52 -6.61
N PHE A 77 2.60 7.54 -7.46
CA PHE A 77 2.28 7.78 -8.86
C PHE A 77 1.07 8.72 -9.02
N LEU A 78 -0.02 8.47 -8.28
CA LEU A 78 -1.20 9.33 -8.32
C LEU A 78 -0.90 10.75 -7.83
N SER A 79 -0.19 10.88 -6.70
CA SER A 79 0.19 12.18 -6.15
C SER A 79 1.11 12.96 -7.10
N GLY A 80 2.09 12.27 -7.71
CA GLY A 80 2.98 12.86 -8.72
C GLY A 80 2.23 13.32 -9.97
N THR A 81 1.25 12.53 -10.42
CA THR A 81 0.40 12.88 -11.57
C THR A 81 -0.45 14.12 -11.26
N ALA A 82 -1.05 14.19 -10.07
CA ALA A 82 -1.85 15.34 -9.65
C ALA A 82 -1.02 16.63 -9.63
N ASN A 83 0.20 16.57 -9.10
CA ASN A 83 1.13 17.70 -9.09
C ASN A 83 1.56 18.12 -10.50
N ALA A 84 1.95 17.17 -11.36
CA ALA A 84 2.34 17.47 -12.73
C ALA A 84 1.21 18.13 -13.53
N MET A 85 -0.04 17.67 -13.34
CA MET A 85 -1.21 18.28 -13.98
C MET A 85 -1.45 19.71 -13.50
N ARG A 86 -1.33 19.96 -12.19
CA ARG A 86 -1.44 21.31 -11.61
C ARG A 86 -0.36 22.24 -12.17
N ASP A 87 0.89 21.78 -12.23
CA ASP A 87 1.99 22.60 -12.71
C ASP A 87 1.83 22.95 -14.20
N LEU A 88 1.34 21.99 -15.00
CA LEU A 88 1.02 22.23 -16.40
C LEU A 88 -0.11 23.28 -16.55
N ASP A 89 -1.16 23.19 -15.74
CA ASP A 89 -2.28 24.13 -15.77
C ASP A 89 -1.83 25.56 -15.40
N LEU A 90 -1.00 25.71 -14.36
CA LEU A 90 -0.39 26.99 -13.99
C LEU A 90 0.47 27.57 -15.11
N GLN A 91 1.25 26.73 -15.80
CA GLN A 91 2.04 27.17 -16.95
C GLN A 91 1.15 27.64 -18.11
N ILE A 92 0.09 26.90 -18.45
CA ILE A 92 -0.85 27.30 -19.50
C ILE A 92 -1.54 28.61 -19.13
N ALA A 93 -2.01 28.75 -17.90
CA ALA A 93 -2.63 29.97 -17.39
C ALA A 93 -1.67 31.18 -17.49
N SER A 94 -0.38 30.97 -17.22
CA SER A 94 0.64 32.03 -17.35
C SER A 94 0.93 32.47 -18.78
N GLN A 95 0.60 31.64 -19.78
CA GLN A 95 0.78 31.97 -21.20
C GLN A 95 -0.40 32.72 -21.82
N ILE A 96 -1.57 32.70 -21.16
CA ILE A 96 -2.76 33.39 -21.62
C ILE A 96 -2.79 34.76 -20.91
N ASN A 97 -2.41 35.81 -21.64
CA ASN A 97 -2.66 37.22 -21.33
C ASN A 97 -3.79 37.76 -22.21
#